data_AF-A0A3M2E7J9-F1
#
_entry.id   AF-A0A3M2E7J9-F1
#
_cell.length_a   1.000
_cell.length_b   1.000
_cell.length_c   1.000
_cell.angle_alpha   90.00
_cell.angle_beta   90.00
_cell.angle_gamma   90.00
#
_symmetry.space_group_name_H-M   'P 1'
#
loop_
_entity.id
_entity.type
_entity.pdbx_description
1 polymer ?
#
loop_
_entity_poly.entity_id
_entity_poly.type
_entity_poly.pdbx_seq_one_letter_code
_entity_poly.pdbx_strand_id
1 'polypeptide(L)'
;MDAMRDGGPVNIPLTLKFKGGRDYLQGPDIYNAVNQAIRKVMGNSFFVSHIEYRSFARRQIDVCILADDHEVTGDQMGRFKAMNKSGQMIGGILVQSDRDICGRYDYHEEKIISRSVWGDASISQLERGGYSSIEEIVALTKALHYKLLPSVKKWVFVQLALTRPLKETADSYSIALKQNLGGRYTRSSIVEDGVEIGWIGFSLS
;
A
#
# COMPACT_ATOMS: atom_id res chain seq x y z
N MET A 1 -1.31 24.36 -10.41
CA MET A 1 -1.25 23.48 -11.59
C MET A 1 0.05 23.80 -12.34
N ASP A 2 1.19 23.76 -11.64
CA ASP A 2 2.48 24.31 -12.13
C ASP A 2 3.71 23.41 -11.88
N ALA A 3 3.57 22.28 -11.18
CA ALA A 3 4.73 21.48 -10.75
C ALA A 3 5.44 20.68 -11.86
N MET A 4 4.90 20.65 -13.08
CA MET A 4 5.48 19.93 -14.22
C MET A 4 5.98 20.86 -15.34
N ARG A 5 6.01 22.18 -15.13
CA ARG A 5 6.44 23.14 -16.17
C ARG A 5 7.93 23.09 -16.49
N ASP A 6 8.77 22.55 -15.61
CA ASP A 6 10.23 22.53 -15.78
C ASP A 6 10.78 21.19 -16.31
N GLY A 7 9.93 20.24 -16.69
CA GLY A 7 10.32 19.00 -17.39
C GLY A 7 11.18 17.99 -16.61
N GLY A 8 11.65 18.33 -15.41
CA GLY A 8 12.47 17.47 -14.56
C GLY A 8 11.66 16.55 -13.62
N PRO A 9 12.33 15.60 -12.94
CA PRO A 9 11.68 14.71 -12.00
C PRO A 9 11.24 15.50 -10.75
N VAL A 10 10.02 15.26 -10.27
CA VAL A 10 9.53 15.87 -9.03
C VAL A 10 9.90 14.96 -7.87
N ASN A 11 10.80 15.42 -7.00
CA ASN A 11 11.14 14.74 -5.75
C ASN A 11 10.33 15.31 -4.58
N ILE A 12 9.62 14.44 -3.87
CA ILE A 12 8.78 14.79 -2.72
C ILE A 12 9.25 14.00 -1.50
N PRO A 13 9.86 14.66 -0.49
CA PRO A 13 10.26 13.97 0.73
C PRO A 13 9.05 13.56 1.56
N LEU A 14 9.01 12.30 2.00
CA LEU A 14 8.02 11.81 2.94
C LEU A 14 8.52 11.94 4.38
N THR A 15 7.58 12.08 5.31
CA THR A 15 7.82 12.03 6.76
C THR A 15 6.97 10.92 7.35
N LEU A 16 7.60 9.77 7.57
CA LEU A 16 6.97 8.56 8.08
C LEU A 16 7.51 8.21 9.47
N LYS A 17 6.76 7.37 10.19
CA LYS A 17 7.08 6.88 11.54
C LYS A 17 7.07 5.36 11.56
N PHE A 18 7.75 4.76 12.53
CA PHE A 18 7.60 3.34 12.77
C PHE A 18 6.24 3.00 13.38
N LYS A 19 5.75 1.79 13.11
CA LYS A 19 4.43 1.32 13.55
C LYS A 19 4.55 0.17 14.55
N GLY A 20 3.86 0.26 15.69
CA GLY A 20 3.88 -0.79 16.72
C GLY A 20 5.31 -1.07 17.19
N GLY A 21 5.76 -2.33 17.20
CA GLY A 21 7.15 -2.71 17.52
C GLY A 21 8.11 -2.89 16.33
N ARG A 22 7.73 -2.52 15.09
CA ARG A 22 8.57 -2.75 13.90
C ARG A 22 9.76 -1.78 13.79
N ASP A 23 10.82 -2.22 13.13
CA ASP A 23 12.06 -1.47 12.82
C ASP A 23 12.17 -1.09 11.33
N TYR A 24 11.05 -1.18 10.60
CA TYR A 24 10.93 -0.77 9.21
C TYR A 24 9.58 -0.08 8.95
N LEU A 25 9.56 0.82 7.96
CA LEU A 25 8.35 1.51 7.51
C LEU A 25 7.36 0.52 6.89
N GLN A 26 6.09 0.63 7.27
CA GLN A 26 5.07 -0.31 6.84
C GLN A 26 4.47 0.10 5.49
N GLY A 27 4.26 -0.88 4.61
CA GLY A 27 3.68 -0.65 3.29
C GLY A 27 2.35 0.12 3.27
N PRO A 28 1.39 -0.08 4.21
CA PRO A 28 0.19 0.76 4.27
C PRO A 28 0.50 2.25 4.50
N ASP A 29 1.44 2.54 5.38
CA ASP A 29 1.81 3.91 5.74
C ASP A 29 2.52 4.59 4.57
N ILE A 30 3.39 3.86 3.87
CA ILE A 30 4.04 4.30 2.64
C ILE A 30 2.98 4.59 1.57
N TYR A 31 2.04 3.68 1.32
CA TYR A 31 0.97 3.88 0.36
C TYR A 31 0.15 5.16 0.66
N ASN A 32 -0.26 5.35 1.92
CA ASN A 32 -1.03 6.54 2.32
C ASN A 32 -0.26 7.83 2.06
N ALA A 33 1.02 7.87 2.43
CA ALA A 33 1.87 9.04 2.23
C ALA A 33 2.13 9.32 0.74
N VAL A 34 2.39 8.28 -0.07
CA VAL A 34 2.55 8.41 -1.52
C VAL A 34 1.26 8.93 -2.14
N ASN A 35 0.11 8.34 -1.80
CA ASN A 35 -1.18 8.76 -2.32
C ASN A 35 -1.50 10.22 -1.96
N GLN A 36 -1.20 10.65 -0.73
CA GLN A 36 -1.33 12.04 -0.32
C GLN A 36 -0.38 12.98 -1.08
N ALA A 37 0.89 12.60 -1.25
CA ALA A 37 1.89 13.37 -1.99
C ALA A 37 1.48 13.56 -3.45
N ILE A 38 1.03 12.50 -4.12
CA ILE A 38 0.53 12.57 -5.49
C ILE A 38 -0.68 13.50 -5.59
N ARG A 39 -1.66 13.38 -4.71
CA ARG A 39 -2.85 14.25 -4.73
C ARG A 39 -2.50 15.72 -4.51
N LYS A 40 -1.50 16.00 -3.68
CA LYS A 40 -1.02 17.37 -3.42
C LYS A 40 -0.37 17.99 -4.66
N VAL A 41 0.42 17.23 -5.41
CA VAL A 41 1.18 17.73 -6.57
C VAL A 41 0.37 17.70 -7.87
N MET A 42 -0.37 16.61 -8.10
CA MET A 42 -1.07 16.34 -9.36
C MET A 42 -2.56 16.68 -9.31
N GLY A 43 -3.10 16.90 -8.10
CA GLY A 43 -4.51 17.18 -7.86
C GLY A 43 -5.30 16.00 -7.28
N ASN A 44 -6.40 16.33 -6.59
CA ASN A 44 -7.19 15.38 -5.81
C ASN A 44 -7.87 14.26 -6.61
N SER A 45 -7.91 14.36 -7.94
CA SER A 45 -8.47 13.36 -8.85
C SER A 45 -7.56 12.18 -9.10
N PHE A 46 -6.25 12.31 -8.80
CA PHE A 46 -5.30 11.20 -8.89
C PHE A 46 -5.38 10.29 -7.67
N PHE A 47 -5.07 9.02 -7.88
CA PHE A 47 -4.84 8.03 -6.84
C PHE A 47 -3.76 7.04 -7.27
N VAL A 48 -3.08 6.43 -6.31
CA VAL A 48 -2.12 5.35 -6.57
C VAL A 48 -2.88 4.09 -6.98
N SER A 49 -2.84 3.75 -8.26
CA SER A 49 -3.49 2.55 -8.82
C SER A 49 -2.59 1.31 -8.77
N HIS A 50 -1.28 1.49 -8.65
CA HIS A 50 -0.35 0.39 -8.49
C HIS A 50 0.81 0.81 -7.58
N ILE A 51 1.23 -0.09 -6.68
CA ILE A 51 2.48 0.08 -5.92
C ILE A 51 3.11 -1.29 -5.70
N GLU A 52 4.43 -1.35 -5.78
CA GLU A 52 5.23 -2.56 -5.57
C GLU A 52 6.48 -2.21 -4.78
N TYR A 53 6.74 -2.99 -3.71
CA TYR A 53 7.90 -2.86 -2.85
C TYR A 53 8.91 -3.97 -3.15
N ARG A 54 10.19 -3.61 -3.24
CA ARG A 54 11.31 -4.53 -3.50
C ARG A 54 12.09 -4.88 -2.24
N SER A 55 12.08 -3.99 -1.25
CA SER A 55 12.86 -4.12 -0.02
C SER A 55 12.19 -3.35 1.13
N PHE A 56 12.67 -3.56 2.35
CA PHE A 56 12.19 -2.84 3.53
C PHE A 56 12.92 -1.51 3.72
N ALA A 57 12.18 -0.43 3.94
CA ALA A 57 12.75 0.87 4.25
C ALA A 57 12.96 1.05 5.75
N ARG A 58 14.19 1.40 6.15
CA ARG A 58 14.59 1.70 7.55
C ARG A 58 14.99 3.16 7.75
N ARG A 59 14.91 3.95 6.69
CA ARG A 59 15.07 5.41 6.67
C ARG A 59 13.89 6.06 5.95
N GLN A 60 13.80 7.38 5.98
CA GLN A 60 12.74 8.09 5.27
C GLN A 60 12.80 7.82 3.77
N ILE A 61 11.65 7.95 3.11
CA ILE A 61 11.48 7.69 1.69
C ILE A 61 11.22 9.01 0.96
N ASP A 62 11.77 9.14 -0.22
CA ASP A 62 11.45 10.17 -1.20
C ASP A 62 10.60 9.56 -2.32
N VAL A 63 9.58 10.31 -2.76
CA VAL A 63 8.77 9.98 -3.94
C VAL A 63 9.33 10.74 -5.12
N CYS A 64 9.80 10.00 -6.13
CA CYS A 64 10.30 10.58 -7.37
C CYS A 64 9.27 10.33 -8.49
N ILE A 65 8.54 11.36 -8.89
CA ILE A 65 7.65 11.32 -10.07
C ILE A 65 8.54 11.55 -11.30
N LEU A 66 8.45 10.62 -12.26
CA LEU A 66 9.29 10.66 -13.45
C LEU A 66 8.58 11.40 -14.58
N ALA A 67 9.30 12.33 -15.20
CA ALA A 67 9.09 12.67 -16.60
C ALA A 67 9.82 11.61 -17.45
N ASP A 68 9.38 11.40 -18.69
CA ASP A 68 9.88 10.32 -19.56
C ASP A 68 11.43 10.25 -19.62
N ASP A 69 11.97 9.02 -19.71
CA ASP A 69 13.38 8.67 -19.89
C ASP A 69 14.40 9.21 -18.86
N HIS A 70 13.98 9.50 -17.62
CA HIS A 70 14.92 9.84 -16.55
C HIS A 70 15.45 8.62 -15.79
N GLU A 71 16.78 8.43 -15.85
CA GLU A 71 17.49 7.54 -14.94
C GLU A 71 17.39 8.06 -13.50
N VAL A 72 17.01 7.18 -12.58
CA VAL A 72 16.97 7.52 -11.16
C VAL A 72 18.05 6.75 -10.43
N THR A 73 18.94 7.51 -9.79
CA THR A 73 19.99 7.00 -8.93
C THR A 73 19.49 6.82 -7.50
N GLY A 74 20.10 5.89 -6.76
CA GLY A 74 19.79 5.65 -5.34
C GLY A 74 19.18 4.28 -5.03
N ASP A 75 18.93 4.03 -3.75
CA ASP A 75 18.36 2.78 -3.23
C ASP A 75 16.85 2.71 -3.54
N GLN A 76 16.53 2.08 -4.68
CA GLN A 76 15.16 1.97 -5.18
C GLN A 76 14.37 0.92 -4.39
N MET A 77 13.51 1.41 -3.51
CA MET A 77 12.68 0.61 -2.62
C MET A 77 11.44 0.03 -3.29
N GLY A 78 10.99 0.66 -4.38
CA GLY A 78 9.74 0.29 -5.02
C GLY A 78 9.37 1.21 -6.16
N ARG A 79 8.27 0.88 -6.82
CA ARG A 79 7.68 1.65 -7.92
C ARG A 79 6.19 1.81 -7.72
N PHE A 80 5.62 2.86 -8.26
CA PHE A 80 4.19 3.08 -8.26
C PHE A 80 3.70 3.62 -9.60
N LYS A 81 2.41 3.45 -9.84
CA LYS A 81 1.65 4.16 -10.85
C LYS A 81 0.49 4.85 -10.17
N ALA A 82 0.20 6.06 -10.60
CA ALA A 82 -1.01 6.77 -10.22
C ALA A 82 -1.81 7.09 -11.47
N MET A 83 -3.13 7.13 -11.33
CA MET A 83 -4.04 7.49 -12.40
C MET A 83 -5.16 8.39 -11.90
N ASN A 84 -5.79 9.11 -12.80
CA ASN A 84 -7.00 9.88 -12.53
C ASN A 84 -8.22 9.28 -13.24
N LYS A 85 -9.39 9.90 -13.06
CA LYS A 85 -10.65 9.45 -13.68
C LYS A 85 -10.66 9.55 -15.22
N SER A 86 -9.82 10.38 -15.82
CA SER A 86 -9.71 10.49 -17.28
C SER A 86 -8.76 9.43 -17.88
N GLY A 87 -8.20 8.55 -17.05
CA GLY A 87 -7.24 7.52 -17.49
C GLY A 87 -5.81 8.05 -17.69
N GLN A 88 -5.54 9.31 -17.37
CA GLN A 88 -4.17 9.82 -17.38
C GLN A 88 -3.37 9.07 -16.32
N MET A 89 -2.19 8.57 -16.71
CA MET A 89 -1.29 7.84 -15.84
C MET A 89 0.01 8.61 -15.62
N ILE A 90 0.57 8.47 -14.43
CA ILE A 90 1.94 8.84 -14.11
C ILE A 90 2.65 7.68 -13.43
N GLY A 91 3.95 7.60 -13.64
CA GLY A 91 4.83 6.65 -12.98
C GLY A 91 5.77 7.36 -12.01
N GLY A 92 6.22 6.61 -11.02
CA GLY A 92 7.29 7.06 -10.15
C GLY A 92 7.93 5.92 -9.39
N ILE A 93 8.98 6.27 -8.66
CA ILE A 93 9.69 5.35 -7.79
C ILE A 93 9.79 5.86 -6.36
N LEU A 94 10.07 4.93 -5.46
CA LEU A 94 10.32 5.18 -4.06
C LEU A 94 11.81 4.99 -3.82
N VAL A 95 12.48 6.02 -3.31
CA VAL A 95 13.91 6.00 -3.03
C VAL A 95 14.13 6.15 -1.54
N GLN A 96 14.94 5.28 -0.94
CA GLN A 96 15.33 5.46 0.45
C GLN A 96 16.33 6.62 0.55
N SER A 97 16.05 7.55 1.46
CA SER A 97 16.93 8.69 1.76
C SER A 97 17.88 8.36 2.91
N ASP A 98 18.80 9.28 3.19
CA ASP A 98 19.68 9.20 4.36
C ASP A 98 19.06 9.75 5.65
N ARG A 99 17.81 10.21 5.62
CA ARG A 99 17.15 10.81 6.79
C ARG A 99 16.61 9.74 7.74
N ASP A 100 16.84 9.94 9.03
CA ASP A 100 16.34 9.05 10.07
C ASP A 100 14.82 9.11 10.25
N ILE A 101 14.28 8.02 10.79
CA ILE A 101 12.86 7.92 11.14
C ILE A 101 12.66 8.46 12.55
N CYS A 102 11.91 9.56 12.65
CA CYS A 102 11.61 10.20 13.92
C CYS A 102 10.24 9.75 14.45
N GLY A 103 10.27 8.82 15.40
CA GLY A 103 9.12 8.45 16.21
C GLY A 103 8.43 7.15 15.80
N ARG A 104 7.43 6.81 16.62
CA ARG A 104 6.67 5.57 16.57
C ARG A 104 5.24 5.85 16.99
N TYR A 105 4.29 5.04 16.52
CA TYR A 105 2.91 5.09 17.00
C TYR A 105 2.35 3.68 17.21
N ASP A 106 1.37 3.57 18.10
CA ASP A 106 0.73 2.31 18.45
C ASP A 106 -0.21 1.83 17.34
N TYR A 107 -0.34 0.51 17.22
CA TYR A 107 -1.20 -0.11 16.23
C TYR A 107 -1.81 -1.40 16.77
N HIS A 108 -3.14 -1.44 16.79
CA HIS A 108 -3.92 -2.55 17.35
C HIS A 108 -4.67 -3.28 16.23
N GLU A 109 -3.96 -4.19 15.54
CA GLU A 109 -4.48 -4.95 14.40
C GLU A 109 -5.76 -5.75 14.75
N GLU A 110 -5.88 -6.20 16.00
CA GLU A 110 -7.02 -6.99 16.50
C GLU A 110 -8.36 -6.26 16.41
N LYS A 111 -8.37 -4.92 16.45
CA LYS A 111 -9.60 -4.12 16.31
C LYS A 111 -10.24 -4.28 14.93
N ILE A 112 -9.45 -4.59 13.91
CA ILE A 112 -9.92 -4.81 12.54
C ILE A 112 -10.46 -6.24 12.39
N ILE A 113 -9.75 -7.22 12.97
CA ILE A 113 -10.01 -8.65 12.75
C ILE A 113 -11.18 -9.16 13.58
N SER A 114 -11.34 -8.65 14.81
CA SER A 114 -12.34 -9.14 15.78
C SER A 114 -13.80 -9.03 15.31
N ARG A 115 -14.09 -8.15 14.34
CA ARG A 115 -15.42 -7.94 13.75
C ARG A 115 -15.49 -8.41 12.29
N SER A 116 -14.87 -9.55 11.99
CA SER A 116 -14.86 -10.13 10.65
C SER A 116 -15.51 -11.51 10.61
N VAL A 117 -16.17 -11.82 9.49
CA VAL A 117 -16.69 -13.15 9.17
C VAL A 117 -15.70 -13.86 8.26
N TRP A 118 -15.52 -15.15 8.52
CA TRP A 118 -14.59 -15.99 7.78
C TRP A 118 -15.35 -16.88 6.81
N GLY A 119 -14.88 -16.92 5.56
CA GLY A 119 -15.20 -17.98 4.61
C GLY A 119 -14.09 -19.03 4.54
N ASP A 120 -14.21 -19.94 3.57
CA ASP A 120 -13.22 -21.00 3.34
C ASP A 120 -11.87 -20.44 2.87
N ALA A 121 -11.93 -19.50 1.92
CA ALA A 121 -10.75 -18.83 1.34
C ALA A 121 -10.85 -17.30 1.41
N SER A 122 -11.65 -16.78 2.34
CA SER A 122 -11.94 -15.35 2.46
C SER A 122 -12.14 -14.87 3.89
N ILE A 123 -12.04 -13.56 4.08
CA ILE A 123 -12.40 -12.84 5.29
C ILE A 123 -13.09 -11.53 4.91
N SER A 124 -14.17 -11.19 5.60
CA SER A 124 -15.00 -10.02 5.33
C SER A 124 -15.26 -9.24 6.61
N GLN A 125 -15.03 -7.93 6.61
CA GLN A 125 -15.42 -7.08 7.72
C GLN A 125 -16.94 -6.96 7.79
N LEU A 126 -17.49 -6.99 9.01
CA LEU A 126 -18.86 -6.54 9.28
C LEU A 126 -18.92 -5.02 9.43
N GLU A 127 -17.85 -4.43 9.97
CA GLU A 127 -17.67 -3.00 10.19
C GLU A 127 -16.17 -2.68 10.16
N ARG A 128 -15.83 -1.46 9.77
CA ARG A 128 -14.46 -0.97 9.79
C ARG A 128 -13.92 -0.76 11.20
N GLY A 129 -12.61 -0.92 11.35
CA GLY A 129 -11.89 -0.79 12.62
C GLY A 129 -11.48 0.65 12.95
N GLY A 130 -11.76 1.60 12.06
CA GLY A 130 -11.38 3.01 12.19
C GLY A 130 -9.94 3.31 11.79
N TYR A 131 -9.31 2.41 11.03
CA TYR A 131 -7.98 2.62 10.44
C TYR A 131 -8.13 3.02 8.97
N SER A 132 -7.04 3.46 8.32
CA SER A 132 -7.12 3.75 6.88
C SER A 132 -7.47 2.50 6.07
N SER A 133 -8.11 2.67 4.92
CA SER A 133 -8.60 1.55 4.10
C SER A 133 -7.51 0.53 3.78
N ILE A 134 -6.30 0.99 3.46
CA ILE A 134 -5.17 0.10 3.16
C ILE A 134 -4.67 -0.67 4.39
N GLU A 135 -4.73 -0.08 5.59
CA GLU A 135 -4.36 -0.77 6.82
C GLU A 135 -5.34 -1.90 7.12
N GLU A 136 -6.63 -1.67 6.89
CA GLU A 136 -7.67 -2.69 7.08
C GLU A 136 -7.51 -3.82 6.08
N ILE A 137 -7.35 -3.51 4.79
CA ILE A 137 -7.07 -4.49 3.73
C ILE A 137 -5.84 -5.34 4.08
N VAL A 138 -4.74 -4.73 4.54
CA VAL A 138 -3.52 -5.45 4.91
C VAL A 138 -3.72 -6.33 6.15
N ALA A 139 -4.41 -5.83 7.18
CA ALA A 139 -4.69 -6.59 8.39
C ALA A 139 -5.55 -7.83 8.11
N LEU A 140 -6.64 -7.66 7.35
CA LEU A 140 -7.51 -8.75 6.90
C LEU A 140 -6.71 -9.78 6.10
N THR A 141 -5.90 -9.32 5.15
CA THR A 141 -5.10 -10.22 4.31
C THR A 141 -4.08 -11.01 5.13
N LYS A 142 -3.43 -10.38 6.11
CA LYS A 142 -2.51 -11.07 7.03
C LYS A 142 -3.23 -12.11 7.87
N ALA A 143 -4.40 -11.76 8.42
CA ALA A 143 -5.22 -12.68 9.19
C ALA A 143 -5.61 -13.91 8.34
N LEU A 144 -6.04 -13.68 7.09
CA LEU A 144 -6.35 -14.73 6.13
C LEU A 144 -5.16 -15.66 5.88
N HIS A 145 -3.98 -15.11 5.64
CA HIS A 145 -2.78 -15.91 5.44
C HIS A 145 -2.37 -16.71 6.67
N TYR A 146 -2.45 -16.15 7.88
CA TYR A 146 -2.10 -16.92 9.08
C TYR A 146 -3.07 -18.07 9.34
N LYS A 147 -4.34 -17.94 8.95
CA LYS A 147 -5.31 -19.03 9.02
C LYS A 147 -5.07 -20.10 7.96
N LEU A 148 -4.90 -19.71 6.70
CA LEU A 148 -4.87 -20.64 5.55
C LEU A 148 -3.49 -21.17 5.20
N LEU A 149 -2.45 -20.36 5.43
CA LEU A 149 -1.06 -20.64 5.08
C LEU A 149 -0.15 -20.38 6.30
N PRO A 150 -0.28 -21.16 7.39
CA PRO A 150 0.56 -21.01 8.57
C PRO A 150 2.05 -21.07 8.19
N SER A 151 2.82 -20.15 8.74
CA SER A 151 4.25 -20.05 8.46
C SER A 151 5.00 -19.50 9.67
N VAL A 152 6.24 -19.96 9.85
CA VAL A 152 7.18 -19.38 10.83
C VAL A 152 7.72 -18.03 10.35
N LYS A 153 7.65 -17.78 9.02
CA LYS A 153 8.03 -16.52 8.39
C LYS A 153 6.86 -15.55 8.40
N LYS A 154 7.17 -14.25 8.32
CA LYS A 154 6.15 -13.20 8.30
C LYS A 154 5.63 -13.00 6.88
N TRP A 155 4.31 -12.89 6.75
CA TRP A 155 3.67 -12.43 5.54
C TRP A 155 3.80 -10.91 5.42
N VAL A 156 4.33 -10.44 4.29
CA VAL A 156 4.64 -9.04 4.02
C VAL A 156 3.87 -8.55 2.82
N PHE A 157 3.22 -7.40 2.97
CA PHE A 157 2.57 -6.69 1.87
C PHE A 157 3.64 -6.16 0.90
N VAL A 158 3.62 -6.65 -0.33
CA VAL A 158 4.62 -6.29 -1.36
C VAL A 158 4.02 -5.59 -2.57
N GLN A 159 2.71 -5.72 -2.80
CA GLN A 159 2.13 -5.19 -4.03
C GLN A 159 0.64 -4.90 -3.90
N LEU A 160 0.17 -3.82 -4.52
CA LEU A 160 -1.25 -3.46 -4.63
C LEU A 160 -1.56 -3.06 -6.07
N ALA A 161 -2.72 -3.46 -6.57
CA ALA A 161 -3.27 -2.91 -7.80
C ALA A 161 -4.76 -2.62 -7.60
N LEU A 162 -5.21 -1.45 -8.02
CA LEU A 162 -6.57 -0.96 -7.84
C LEU A 162 -7.15 -0.43 -9.15
N THR A 163 -8.44 -0.68 -9.37
CA THR A 163 -9.21 -0.15 -10.50
C THR A 163 -9.87 1.18 -10.17
N ARG A 164 -10.03 1.51 -8.88
CA ARG A 164 -10.60 2.75 -8.37
C ARG A 164 -9.93 3.14 -7.03
N PRO A 165 -9.98 4.41 -6.60
CA PRO A 165 -9.41 4.81 -5.32
C PRO A 165 -10.08 4.09 -4.14
N LEU A 166 -9.28 3.74 -3.13
CA LEU A 166 -9.82 3.28 -1.83
C LEU A 166 -10.63 4.40 -1.18
N LYS A 167 -11.77 4.05 -0.59
CA LYS A 167 -12.62 5.00 0.13
C LYS A 167 -12.45 4.87 1.63
N GLU A 168 -12.03 5.95 2.28
CA GLU A 168 -12.03 6.02 3.73
C GLU A 168 -13.43 6.02 4.35
N THR A 169 -14.48 6.12 3.53
CA THR A 169 -15.89 6.04 3.92
C THR A 169 -16.57 4.75 3.46
N ALA A 170 -15.83 3.73 2.99
CA ALA A 170 -16.41 2.43 2.69
C ALA A 170 -17.04 1.82 3.96
N ASP A 171 -18.10 1.03 3.80
CA ASP A 171 -18.74 0.35 4.93
C ASP A 171 -17.93 -0.87 5.35
N SER A 172 -17.36 -1.59 4.38
CA SER A 172 -16.56 -2.80 4.65
C SER A 172 -15.61 -3.17 3.51
N TYR A 173 -14.55 -3.91 3.87
CA TYR A 173 -13.71 -4.62 2.92
C TYR A 173 -13.82 -6.14 3.10
N SER A 174 -13.76 -6.85 1.98
CA SER A 174 -13.62 -8.30 1.94
C SER A 174 -12.40 -8.70 1.13
N ILE A 175 -11.66 -9.70 1.62
CA ILE A 175 -10.45 -10.24 1.00
C ILE A 175 -10.68 -11.71 0.70
N ALA A 176 -10.32 -12.16 -0.51
CA ALA A 176 -10.33 -13.58 -0.85
C ALA A 176 -9.02 -14.00 -1.51
N LEU A 177 -8.41 -15.07 -1.03
CA LEU A 177 -7.18 -15.63 -1.60
C LEU A 177 -7.49 -16.24 -2.96
N LYS A 178 -6.87 -15.72 -4.03
CA LYS A 178 -7.10 -16.17 -5.42
C LYS A 178 -5.96 -16.99 -5.97
N GLN A 179 -4.72 -16.66 -5.61
CA GLN A 179 -3.52 -17.33 -6.11
C GLN A 179 -2.52 -17.53 -4.98
N ASN A 180 -1.89 -18.70 -4.97
CA ASN A 180 -0.74 -19.03 -4.14
C ASN A 180 0.35 -19.63 -5.03
N LEU A 181 1.43 -18.88 -5.24
CA LEU A 181 2.56 -19.25 -6.07
C LEU A 181 3.67 -19.83 -5.19
N GLY A 182 3.73 -21.16 -5.17
CA GLY A 182 4.80 -21.92 -4.51
C GLY A 182 4.91 -21.66 -3.00
N GLY A 183 3.82 -21.27 -2.34
CA GLY A 183 3.78 -20.99 -0.91
C GLY A 183 4.54 -19.73 -0.48
N ARG A 184 5.08 -18.95 -1.43
CA ARG A 184 5.98 -17.82 -1.15
C ARG A 184 5.43 -16.47 -1.58
N TYR A 185 4.49 -16.45 -2.51
CA TYR A 185 3.79 -15.26 -2.95
C TYR A 185 2.32 -15.57 -3.15
N THR A 186 1.46 -14.66 -2.75
CA THR A 186 0.01 -14.78 -2.90
C THR A 186 -0.58 -13.55 -3.57
N ARG A 187 -1.73 -13.74 -4.21
CA ARG A 187 -2.62 -12.64 -4.61
C ARG A 187 -4.01 -12.89 -4.06
N SER A 188 -4.56 -11.85 -3.46
CA SER A 188 -5.92 -11.84 -2.94
C SER A 188 -6.72 -10.73 -3.60
N SER A 189 -7.96 -11.01 -4.00
CA SER A 189 -8.89 -9.99 -4.49
C SER A 189 -9.32 -9.08 -3.34
N ILE A 190 -9.52 -7.80 -3.64
CA ILE A 190 -10.08 -6.81 -2.72
C ILE A 190 -11.48 -6.45 -3.21
N VAL A 191 -12.46 -6.60 -2.31
CA VAL A 191 -13.85 -6.22 -2.55
C VAL A 191 -14.22 -5.11 -1.57
N GLU A 192 -14.74 -4.01 -2.09
CA GLU A 192 -15.25 -2.86 -1.33
C GLU A 192 -16.76 -2.76 -1.57
N ASP A 193 -17.54 -2.86 -0.48
CA ASP A 193 -19.01 -2.79 -0.50
C ASP A 193 -19.63 -3.73 -1.56
N GLY A 194 -19.12 -4.97 -1.64
CA GLY A 194 -19.58 -6.00 -2.57
C GLY A 194 -19.03 -5.89 -4.01
N VAL A 195 -18.22 -4.89 -4.33
CA VAL A 195 -17.62 -4.71 -5.66
C VAL A 195 -16.12 -5.00 -5.62
N GLU A 196 -15.62 -5.85 -6.51
CA GLU A 196 -14.17 -6.07 -6.65
C GLU A 196 -13.49 -4.81 -7.20
N ILE A 197 -12.46 -4.34 -6.50
CA ILE A 197 -11.75 -3.09 -6.81
C ILE A 197 -10.27 -3.26 -7.11
N GLY A 198 -9.78 -4.50 -7.14
CA GLY A 198 -8.38 -4.80 -7.38
C GLY A 198 -7.88 -5.98 -6.58
N TRP A 199 -6.58 -6.02 -6.34
CA TRP A 199 -5.92 -7.11 -5.64
C TRP A 199 -4.71 -6.63 -4.84
N ILE A 200 -4.38 -7.41 -3.82
CA ILE A 200 -3.22 -7.22 -2.96
C ILE A 200 -2.33 -8.46 -3.02
N GLY A 201 -1.02 -8.23 -3.09
CA GLY A 201 0.02 -9.23 -3.15
C GLY A 201 0.85 -9.26 -1.87
N PHE A 202 1.10 -10.46 -1.36
CA PHE A 202 1.94 -10.71 -0.21
C PHE A 202 3.05 -11.69 -0.54
N SER A 203 4.17 -11.58 0.17
CA SER A 203 5.27 -12.54 0.11
C SER A 203 5.76 -12.91 1.51
N LEU A 204 6.35 -14.10 1.65
CA LEU A 204 7.05 -14.50 2.87
C LEU A 204 8.43 -13.82 2.94
N SER A 205 8.73 -13.16 4.05
CA SER A 205 10.10 -12.68 4.37
C SER A 205 10.97 -13.81 4.94
#